data_AF-A0A1M7KAC3-F1
#
_entry.id   AF-A0A1M7KAC3-F1
#
_cell.length_a   1.000
_cell.length_b   1.000
_cell.length_c   1.000
_cell.angle_alpha   90.00
_cell.angle_beta   90.00
_cell.angle_gamma   90.00
#
_symmetry.space_group_name_H-M   'P 1'
#
loop_
_entity.id
_entity.type
_entity.pdbx_description
1 polymer ?
#
loop_
_entity_poly.entity_id
_entity_poly.type
_entity_poly.pdbx_seq_one_letter_code
_entity_poly.pdbx_strand_id
1 'polypeptide(L)'
;MIEKLLHVGAPSPLRVTGTLGGGTGTVCSRGVEAVTLGTVNYKHLPFVQNGINSVDAGGDDVVSYNFSGCIMAVYKVGGVFKVCHVSTGDGQDCKAEWERIKGTASAVFEFKPADFVDTGGAALKGVYGLITADLQTYAITVVHNTAAGGDAKIAAIKKAHLLR
;
A
#
# COMPACT_ATOMS: atom_id res chain seq x y z
N MET A 1 14.21 -7.72 -1.67
CA MET A 1 13.27 -6.59 -1.62
C MET A 1 12.69 -6.41 -3.02
N ILE A 2 11.38 -6.25 -3.10
CA ILE A 2 10.57 -6.36 -4.30
C ILE A 2 10.78 -5.18 -5.24
N GLU A 3 11.12 -3.99 -4.72
CA GLU A 3 11.38 -2.78 -5.51
C GLU A 3 12.49 -2.98 -6.55
N LYS A 4 13.45 -3.88 -6.29
CA LYS A 4 14.52 -4.22 -7.24
C LYS A 4 14.05 -5.03 -8.45
N LEU A 5 12.86 -5.63 -8.36
CA LEU A 5 12.23 -6.40 -9.44
C LEU A 5 11.19 -5.58 -10.22
N LEU A 6 10.94 -4.33 -9.79
CA LEU A 6 9.95 -3.44 -10.41
C LEU A 6 10.65 -2.43 -11.31
N HIS A 7 10.14 -2.29 -12.54
CA HIS A 7 10.70 -1.39 -13.54
C HIS A 7 9.59 -0.62 -14.26
N VAL A 8 9.78 0.69 -14.43
CA VAL A 8 8.88 1.53 -15.23
C VAL A 8 8.86 1.01 -16.67
N GLY A 9 7.66 0.91 -17.26
CA GLY A 9 7.40 0.38 -18.60
C GLY A 9 7.22 -1.13 -18.67
N ALA A 10 7.60 -1.89 -17.62
CA ALA A 10 7.41 -3.33 -17.56
C ALA A 10 5.96 -3.70 -17.20
N PRO A 11 5.49 -4.92 -17.54
CA PRO A 11 4.25 -5.46 -17.01
C PRO A 11 4.25 -5.43 -15.48
N SER A 12 3.13 -5.05 -14.87
CA SER A 12 3.00 -5.05 -13.42
C SER A 12 2.87 -6.49 -12.90
N PRO A 13 3.82 -6.98 -12.08
CA PRO A 13 3.69 -8.28 -11.43
C PRO A 13 2.83 -8.23 -10.16
N LEU A 14 2.40 -7.03 -9.75
CA LEU A 14 1.68 -6.80 -8.50
C LEU A 14 0.23 -7.25 -8.62
N ARG A 15 -0.28 -7.85 -7.53
CA ARG A 15 -1.63 -8.38 -7.45
C ARG A 15 -2.67 -7.27 -7.34
N VAL A 16 -3.67 -7.34 -8.22
CA VAL A 16 -4.90 -6.57 -8.06
C VAL A 16 -5.80 -7.31 -7.08
N THR A 17 -6.20 -6.68 -5.98
CA THR A 17 -7.16 -7.24 -5.02
C THR A 17 -8.40 -6.37 -4.89
N GLY A 18 -9.56 -7.00 -4.69
CA GLY A 18 -10.80 -6.29 -4.41
C GLY A 18 -10.78 -5.59 -3.04
N THR A 19 -11.74 -4.69 -2.84
CA THR A 19 -12.05 -4.10 -1.54
C THR A 19 -12.72 -5.14 -0.65
N LEU A 20 -12.21 -5.33 0.56
CA LEU A 20 -12.88 -6.13 1.58
C LEU A 20 -13.87 -5.25 2.36
N GLY A 21 -15.14 -5.67 2.44
CA GLY A 21 -16.16 -4.98 3.25
C GLY A 21 -16.11 -5.37 4.74
N GLY A 22 -16.84 -4.62 5.58
CA GLY A 22 -17.09 -4.96 6.98
C GLY A 22 -16.01 -4.50 7.98
N GLY A 23 -15.31 -3.42 7.70
CA GLY A 23 -14.51 -2.74 8.71
C GLY A 23 -15.38 -2.06 9.78
N THR A 24 -14.84 -1.95 10.99
CA THR A 24 -15.53 -1.49 12.20
C THR A 24 -14.98 -0.15 12.73
N GLY A 25 -14.28 0.61 11.88
CA GLY A 25 -13.61 1.85 12.27
C GLY A 25 -12.34 1.63 13.10
N THR A 26 -11.84 0.40 13.22
CA THR A 26 -10.65 0.06 14.00
C THR A 26 -9.69 -0.88 13.26
N VAL A 27 -8.60 -1.27 13.94
CA VAL A 27 -7.58 -2.18 13.44
C VAL A 27 -8.16 -3.57 13.23
N CYS A 28 -7.83 -4.15 12.09
CA CYS A 28 -8.12 -5.55 11.77
C CYS A 28 -6.91 -6.18 11.06
N SER A 29 -6.95 -7.51 10.89
CA SER A 29 -5.97 -8.26 10.10
C SER A 29 -6.73 -9.23 9.23
N ARG A 30 -6.94 -8.88 7.96
CA ARG A 30 -7.83 -9.61 7.05
C ARG A 30 -7.22 -9.79 5.67
N GLY A 31 -7.34 -11.00 5.14
CA GLY A 31 -7.00 -11.32 3.75
C GLY A 31 -5.54 -11.05 3.37
N VAL A 32 -4.63 -11.01 4.36
CA VAL A 32 -3.20 -10.87 4.08
C VAL A 32 -2.72 -12.14 3.40
N GLU A 33 -2.05 -11.97 2.27
CA GLU A 33 -1.47 -13.08 1.51
C GLU A 33 0.05 -12.98 1.51
N ALA A 34 0.74 -14.08 1.77
CA ALA A 34 2.16 -14.19 1.47
C ALA A 34 2.32 -14.52 -0.02
N VAL A 35 3.15 -13.76 -0.72
CA VAL A 35 3.35 -13.88 -2.16
C VAL A 35 4.84 -13.94 -2.46
N THR A 36 5.21 -14.77 -3.43
CA THR A 36 6.58 -14.86 -3.95
C THR A 36 6.62 -14.29 -5.35
N LEU A 37 7.50 -13.31 -5.58
CA LEU A 37 7.83 -12.77 -6.89
C LEU A 37 9.30 -13.08 -7.20
N GLY A 38 9.54 -13.98 -8.15
CA GLY A 38 10.88 -14.52 -8.40
C GLY A 38 11.39 -15.26 -7.16
N THR A 39 12.43 -14.72 -6.52
CA THR A 39 13.01 -15.25 -5.26
C THR A 39 12.71 -14.38 -4.04
N VAL A 40 11.88 -13.33 -4.20
CA VAL A 40 11.56 -12.39 -3.11
C VAL A 40 10.16 -12.67 -2.58
N ASN A 41 10.06 -12.84 -1.27
CA ASN A 41 8.78 -12.93 -0.56
C ASN A 41 8.31 -11.53 -0.16
N TYR A 42 7.01 -11.30 -0.24
CA TYR A 42 6.35 -10.10 0.26
C TYR A 42 4.95 -10.43 0.76
N LYS A 43 4.37 -9.55 1.56
CA LYS A 43 2.99 -9.63 2.02
C LYS A 43 2.12 -8.70 1.22
N HIS A 44 1.04 -9.22 0.65
CA HIS A 44 -0.01 -8.41 0.05
C HIS A 44 -1.07 -8.12 1.10
N LEU A 45 -1.28 -6.83 1.40
CA LEU A 45 -2.23 -6.33 2.38
C LEU A 45 -3.42 -5.68 1.66
N PRO A 46 -4.61 -6.31 1.64
CA PRO A 46 -5.76 -5.74 0.93
C PRO A 46 -6.37 -4.56 1.70
N PHE A 47 -7.02 -3.66 0.95
CA PHE A 47 -7.86 -2.62 1.53
C PHE A 47 -9.09 -3.21 2.26
N VAL A 48 -9.37 -2.72 3.47
CA VAL A 48 -10.62 -3.01 4.21
C VAL A 48 -11.40 -1.71 4.34
N GLN A 49 -12.56 -1.66 3.70
CA GLN A 49 -13.47 -0.52 3.77
C GLN A 49 -13.89 -0.26 5.22
N ASN A 50 -13.78 1.00 5.65
CA ASN A 50 -14.09 1.43 7.02
C ASN A 50 -13.25 0.69 8.08
N GLY A 51 -11.99 0.36 7.77
CA GLY A 51 -11.08 -0.27 8.73
C GLY A 51 -9.63 0.14 8.52
N ILE A 52 -8.80 -0.25 9.49
CA ILE A 52 -7.33 -0.17 9.41
C ILE A 52 -6.81 -1.59 9.29
N ASN A 53 -6.58 -2.07 8.06
CA ASN A 53 -6.03 -3.41 7.88
C ASN A 53 -4.53 -3.35 8.20
N SER A 54 -4.05 -4.19 9.10
CA SER A 54 -2.69 -4.14 9.63
C SER A 54 -2.08 -5.52 9.70
N VAL A 55 -0.79 -5.61 9.37
CA VAL A 55 -0.02 -6.85 9.40
C VAL A 55 1.32 -6.61 10.09
N ASP A 56 1.80 -7.61 10.83
CA ASP A 56 3.21 -7.66 11.23
C ASP A 56 4.08 -7.80 9.98
N ALA A 57 4.97 -6.83 9.75
CA ALA A 57 5.87 -6.86 8.61
C ALA A 57 6.79 -8.08 8.67
N GLY A 58 7.25 -8.51 9.84
CA GLY A 58 8.08 -9.70 10.02
C GLY A 58 9.39 -9.68 9.22
N GLY A 59 9.87 -8.50 8.83
CA GLY A 59 11.02 -8.36 7.94
C GLY A 59 10.72 -8.59 6.46
N ASP A 60 9.45 -8.76 6.08
CA ASP A 60 9.02 -8.81 4.69
C ASP A 60 8.61 -7.43 4.18
N ASP A 61 8.71 -7.25 2.86
CA ASP A 61 8.08 -6.10 2.19
C ASP A 61 6.56 -6.26 2.24
N VAL A 62 5.85 -5.14 2.34
CA VAL A 62 4.38 -5.11 2.35
C VAL A 62 3.87 -4.24 1.21
N VAL A 63 3.03 -4.81 0.36
CA VAL A 63 2.38 -4.13 -0.77
C VAL A 63 0.88 -4.05 -0.51
N SER A 64 0.26 -2.93 -0.88
CA SER A 64 -1.18 -2.73 -0.75
C SER A 64 -1.75 -2.00 -1.98
N TYR A 65 -3.05 -2.20 -2.21
CA TYR A 65 -3.84 -1.71 -3.34
C TYR A 65 -5.32 -1.51 -2.88
N ASN A 66 -6.14 -0.61 -3.43
CA ASN A 66 -5.92 0.42 -4.46
C ASN A 66 -6.01 1.81 -3.82
N PHE A 67 -4.93 2.57 -3.78
CA PHE A 67 -4.94 3.86 -3.09
C PHE A 67 -5.57 4.97 -3.94
N SER A 68 -6.73 5.46 -3.53
CA SER A 68 -7.41 6.64 -4.12
C SER A 68 -7.49 7.85 -3.18
N GLY A 69 -6.71 7.83 -2.09
CA GLY A 69 -6.73 8.85 -1.04
C GLY A 69 -6.50 8.31 0.38
N CYS A 70 -6.52 6.97 0.53
CA CYS A 70 -6.19 6.26 1.75
C CYS A 70 -4.73 6.44 2.17
N ILE A 71 -4.45 6.24 3.46
CA ILE A 71 -3.10 6.30 4.02
C ILE A 71 -2.52 4.89 4.06
N MET A 72 -1.25 4.76 3.65
CA MET A 72 -0.41 3.63 4.01
C MET A 72 0.54 4.07 5.10
N ALA A 73 0.73 3.24 6.12
CA ALA A 73 1.62 3.57 7.22
C ALA A 73 2.40 2.37 7.74
N VAL A 74 3.52 2.65 8.37
CA VAL A 74 4.26 1.73 9.22
C VAL A 74 4.39 2.34 10.61
N TYR A 75 4.29 1.50 11.63
CA TYR A 75 4.38 1.92 13.02
C TYR A 75 4.87 0.78 13.89
N LYS A 76 5.51 1.11 15.01
CA LYS A 76 6.04 0.14 15.95
C LYS A 76 5.21 0.11 17.23
N VAL A 77 4.66 -1.05 17.58
CA VAL A 77 3.91 -1.30 18.82
C VAL A 77 4.37 -2.61 19.44
N GLY A 78 4.62 -2.63 20.75
CA GLY A 78 5.10 -3.82 21.45
C GLY A 78 6.43 -4.37 20.90
N GLY A 79 7.29 -3.51 20.36
CA GLY A 79 8.57 -3.93 19.77
C GLY A 79 8.49 -4.39 18.31
N VAL A 80 7.30 -4.53 17.73
CA VAL A 80 7.06 -5.10 16.40
C VAL A 80 6.67 -4.00 15.41
N PHE A 81 7.26 -4.02 14.21
CA PHE A 81 6.84 -3.17 13.10
C PHE A 81 5.59 -3.73 12.42
N LYS A 82 4.57 -2.90 12.33
CA LYS A 82 3.33 -3.19 11.63
C LYS A 82 3.17 -2.26 10.45
N VAL A 83 2.68 -2.79 9.34
CA VAL A 83 2.28 -1.99 8.18
C VAL A 83 0.77 -2.04 8.07
N CYS A 84 0.14 -0.91 7.80
CA CYS A 84 -1.30 -0.81 7.65
C CYS A 84 -1.75 -0.02 6.42
N HIS A 85 -2.97 -0.35 5.97
CA HIS A 85 -3.77 0.41 5.04
C HIS A 85 -4.95 1.00 5.81
N VAL A 86 -4.93 2.32 6.00
CA VAL A 86 -5.93 3.08 6.74
C VAL A 86 -6.98 3.59 5.75
N SER A 87 -8.22 3.15 5.93
CA SER A 87 -9.36 3.73 5.23
C SER A 87 -9.54 5.19 5.62
N THR A 88 -9.47 6.10 4.65
CA THR A 88 -9.72 7.54 4.87
C THR A 88 -10.49 8.14 3.71
N GLY A 89 -11.44 9.03 4.00
CA GLY A 89 -12.26 9.72 2.99
C GLY A 89 -13.71 9.89 3.42
N ASP A 90 -14.52 10.55 2.59
CA ASP A 90 -15.92 10.83 2.90
C ASP A 90 -16.73 9.53 3.08
N GLY A 91 -17.28 9.34 4.28
CA GLY A 91 -18.06 8.16 4.66
C GLY A 91 -17.25 6.90 5.04
N GLN A 92 -15.90 6.96 5.03
CA GLN A 92 -15.03 5.81 5.32
C GLN A 92 -13.76 6.23 6.08
N ASP A 93 -13.94 6.92 7.21
CA ASP A 93 -12.86 7.64 7.87
C ASP A 93 -12.37 6.97 9.16
N CYS A 94 -11.22 6.29 9.08
CA CYS A 94 -10.51 5.78 10.24
C CYS A 94 -9.45 6.77 10.77
N LYS A 95 -9.42 8.04 10.33
CA LYS A 95 -8.42 9.03 10.79
C LYS A 95 -8.38 9.18 12.30
N ALA A 96 -9.54 9.32 12.95
CA ALA A 96 -9.57 9.53 14.40
C ALA A 96 -8.94 8.35 15.16
N GLU A 97 -9.24 7.12 14.74
CA GLU A 97 -8.62 5.92 15.31
C GLU A 97 -7.14 5.84 14.96
N TRP A 98 -6.77 6.19 13.73
CA TRP A 98 -5.38 6.22 13.31
C TRP A 98 -4.55 7.20 14.15
N GLU A 99 -5.05 8.41 14.40
CA GLU A 99 -4.43 9.37 15.33
C GLU A 99 -4.28 8.79 16.75
N ARG A 100 -5.29 8.06 17.24
CA ARG A 100 -5.20 7.38 18.56
C ARG A 100 -4.07 6.34 18.58
N ILE A 101 -3.92 5.56 17.50
CA ILE A 101 -2.83 4.57 17.37
C ILE A 101 -1.48 5.29 17.36
N LYS A 102 -1.35 6.35 16.56
CA LYS A 102 -0.12 7.15 16.48
C LYS A 102 0.30 7.71 17.83
N GLY A 103 -0.65 8.15 18.66
CA GLY A 103 -0.39 8.65 20.00
C GLY A 103 0.23 7.62 20.98
N THR A 104 0.19 6.33 20.65
CA THR A 104 0.76 5.25 21.49
C THR A 104 1.88 4.45 20.81
N ALA A 105 2.02 4.58 19.50
CA ALA A 105 3.04 3.90 18.72
C ALA A 105 4.35 4.70 18.68
N SER A 106 5.42 4.04 18.24
CA SER A 106 6.72 4.66 17.97
C SER A 106 7.14 4.40 16.53
N ALA A 107 8.14 5.12 16.02
CA ALA A 107 8.65 4.97 14.65
C ALA A 107 7.51 4.93 13.61
N VAL A 108 6.58 5.88 13.75
CA VAL A 108 5.41 6.02 12.89
C VAL A 108 5.82 6.75 11.63
N PHE A 109 5.46 6.20 10.48
CA PHE A 109 5.59 6.86 9.19
C PHE A 109 4.34 6.60 8.37
N GLU A 110 3.84 7.63 7.71
CA GLU A 110 2.64 7.55 6.89
C GLU A 110 2.81 8.32 5.59
N PHE A 111 2.14 7.86 4.55
CA PHE A 111 2.04 8.57 3.28
C PHE A 111 0.76 8.18 2.55
N LYS A 112 0.36 8.98 1.58
CA LYS A 112 -0.74 8.68 0.66
C LYS A 112 -0.15 8.34 -0.70
N PRO A 113 -0.10 7.07 -1.12
CA PRO A 113 0.44 6.71 -2.43
C PRO A 113 -0.23 7.46 -3.59
N ALA A 114 -1.52 7.78 -3.44
CA ALA A 114 -2.29 8.54 -4.43
C ALA A 114 -1.73 9.95 -4.70
N ASP A 115 -1.08 10.59 -3.72
CA ASP A 115 -0.50 11.94 -3.86
C ASP A 115 0.72 11.96 -4.81
N PHE A 116 1.23 10.78 -5.17
CA PHE A 116 2.39 10.61 -6.05
C PHE A 116 2.00 10.18 -7.48
N VAL A 117 0.71 10.09 -7.78
CA VAL A 117 0.21 9.65 -9.09
C VAL A 117 0.45 10.71 -10.14
N ASP A 118 1.07 10.30 -11.24
CA ASP A 118 1.09 11.05 -12.49
C ASP A 118 0.90 10.03 -13.61
N THR A 119 -0.24 10.10 -14.30
CA THR A 119 -0.57 9.14 -15.36
C THR A 119 -0.18 9.64 -16.76
N GLY A 120 0.30 10.88 -16.89
CA GLY A 120 0.56 11.49 -18.20
C GLY A 120 -0.64 11.44 -19.16
N GLY A 121 -1.87 11.40 -18.63
CA GLY A 121 -3.11 11.27 -19.41
C GLY A 121 -3.58 9.83 -19.70
N ALA A 122 -2.82 8.80 -19.31
CA ALA A 122 -3.25 7.40 -19.44
C ALA A 122 -4.32 7.03 -18.41
N ALA A 123 -5.13 6.01 -18.73
CA ALA A 123 -6.15 5.50 -17.82
C ALA A 123 -5.50 4.77 -16.62
N LEU A 124 -5.77 5.26 -15.41
CA LEU A 124 -5.27 4.68 -14.17
C LEU A 124 -5.87 3.29 -13.96
N LYS A 125 -5.02 2.27 -13.83
CA LYS A 125 -5.44 0.92 -13.45
C LYS A 125 -5.26 0.68 -11.96
N GLY A 126 -4.34 1.40 -11.32
CA GLY A 126 -4.11 1.24 -9.90
C GLY A 126 -3.01 2.11 -9.33
N VAL A 127 -3.11 2.39 -8.04
CA VAL A 127 -2.01 2.92 -7.24
C VAL A 127 -1.72 1.95 -6.13
N TYR A 128 -0.46 1.54 -6.05
CA TYR A 128 0.03 0.68 -5.00
C TYR A 128 0.88 1.49 -4.05
N GLY A 129 0.77 1.14 -2.77
CA GLY A 129 1.74 1.52 -1.76
C GLY A 129 2.64 0.32 -1.46
N LEU A 130 3.94 0.58 -1.31
CA LEU A 130 4.93 -0.40 -0.89
C LEU A 130 5.70 0.17 0.30
N ILE A 131 5.86 -0.63 1.35
CA ILE A 131 6.82 -0.43 2.43
C ILE A 131 7.75 -1.63 2.45
N THR A 132 9.04 -1.41 2.23
CA THR A 132 10.04 -2.46 2.22
C THR A 132 10.47 -2.87 3.63
N ALA A 133 11.14 -4.00 3.74
CA ALA A 133 11.71 -4.53 4.98
C ALA A 133 12.69 -3.55 5.66
N ASP A 134 13.39 -2.72 4.90
CA ASP A 134 14.27 -1.64 5.37
C ASP A 134 13.56 -0.28 5.48
N LEU A 135 12.22 -0.30 5.57
CA LEU A 135 11.34 0.82 5.84
C LEU A 135 11.39 1.93 4.78
N GLN A 136 11.72 1.59 3.53
CA GLN A 136 11.58 2.53 2.41
C GLN A 136 10.14 2.49 1.89
N THR A 137 9.60 3.66 1.58
CA THR A 137 8.22 3.83 1.12
C THR A 137 8.20 4.16 -0.38
N TYR A 138 7.31 3.52 -1.12
CA TYR A 138 7.14 3.74 -2.55
C TYR A 138 5.67 3.84 -2.91
N ALA A 139 5.36 4.78 -3.79
CA ALA A 139 4.12 4.83 -4.55
C ALA A 139 4.39 4.28 -5.94
N ILE A 140 3.59 3.31 -6.38
CA ILE A 140 3.75 2.65 -7.68
C ILE A 140 2.46 2.85 -8.46
N THR A 141 2.54 3.56 -9.58
CA THR A 141 1.42 3.82 -10.47
C THR A 141 1.39 2.76 -11.56
N VAL A 142 0.22 2.14 -11.76
CA VAL A 142 -0.01 1.15 -12.81
C VAL A 142 -1.13 1.66 -13.72
N VAL A 143 -0.89 1.64 -15.03
CA VAL A 143 -1.84 2.12 -16.06
C VAL A 143 -2.17 1.03 -17.05
N HIS A 144 -3.31 1.18 -17.71
CA HIS A 144 -3.68 0.39 -18.88
C HIS A 144 -3.11 1.04 -20.13
N ASN A 145 -2.51 0.25 -21.02
CA ASN A 145 -2.12 0.76 -22.33
C ASN A 145 -3.28 0.59 -23.31
N THR A 146 -3.98 1.69 -23.61
CA THR A 146 -5.15 1.69 -24.51
C THR A 146 -4.80 1.46 -25.97
N ALA A 147 -3.53 1.55 -26.37
CA ALA A 147 -3.13 1.51 -27.78
C ALA A 147 -3.01 0.11 -28.41
N ALA A 148 -3.09 -1.00 -27.66
CA ALA A 148 -2.92 -2.35 -28.24
C ALA A 148 -3.47 -3.49 -27.36
N GLY A 149 -4.72 -3.40 -26.88
CA GLY A 149 -5.34 -4.47 -26.06
C GLY A 149 -4.51 -4.88 -24.83
N GLY A 150 -3.73 -3.95 -24.27
CA GLY A 150 -2.48 -4.26 -23.58
C GLY A 150 -2.59 -4.50 -22.08
N ASP A 151 -1.73 -5.39 -21.60
CA ASP A 151 -1.49 -5.70 -20.18
C ASP A 151 -1.19 -4.46 -19.34
N ALA A 152 -1.48 -4.54 -18.04
CA ALA A 152 -1.19 -3.49 -17.07
C ALA A 152 0.33 -3.27 -16.93
N LYS A 153 0.79 -2.02 -17.01
CA LYS A 153 2.21 -1.66 -16.93
C LYS A 153 2.48 -0.68 -15.81
N ILE A 154 3.67 -0.78 -15.23
CA ILE A 154 4.16 0.19 -14.26
C ILE A 154 4.46 1.50 -14.99
N ALA A 155 3.72 2.55 -14.69
CA ALA A 155 3.91 3.88 -15.26
C ALA A 155 4.93 4.72 -14.49
N ALA A 156 4.96 4.58 -13.17
CA ALA A 156 5.87 5.33 -12.31
C ALA A 156 6.16 4.55 -11.02
N ILE A 157 7.37 4.74 -10.51
CA ILE A 157 7.78 4.32 -9.16
C ILE A 157 8.37 5.56 -8.51
N LYS A 158 7.70 6.09 -7.49
CA LYS A 158 8.17 7.26 -6.75
C LYS A 158 8.48 6.85 -5.33
N LYS A 159 9.71 7.10 -4.90
CA LYS A 159 10.08 6.96 -3.50
C LYS A 159 9.41 8.08 -2.72
N ALA A 160 8.60 7.73 -1.73
CA ALA A 160 8.10 8.71 -0.78
C ALA A 160 9.19 8.94 0.27
N HIS A 161 9.42 10.20 0.64
CA HIS A 161 10.27 10.49 1.78
C HIS A 161 9.46 10.28 3.05
N LEU A 162 10.06 9.61 4.03
CA LEU A 162 9.49 9.46 5.36
C LEU A 162 9.31 10.85 5.98
N LEU A 163 8.06 11.29 6.15
CA LEU A 163 7.76 12.41 7.04
C LEU A 163 7.94 11.87 8.46
N ARG A 164 8.93 12.40 9.18
CA ARG A 164 9.17 12.09 10.59
C ARG A 164 8.03 12.65 11.45
#